data_AF-A0A7Y3LKL4-F1
#
_entry.id   AF-A0A7Y3LKL4-F1
#
_cell.length_a   1.000
_cell.length_b   1.000
_cell.length_c   1.000
_cell.angle_alpha   90.00
_cell.angle_beta   90.00
_cell.angle_gamma   90.00
#
_symmetry.space_group_name_H-M   'P 1'
#
loop_
_entity.id
_entity.type
_entity.pdbx_description
1 polymer ?
#
loop_
_entity_poly.entity_id
_entity_poly.type
_entity_poly.pdbx_seq_one_letter_code
_entity_poly.pdbx_strand_id
1 'polypeptide(L)'
;MPKTLQVRDITDEDYASLRRRAAEAGITVPELVRREIERIAARPSVAEWVARTRRRTSDVTTSMVVDALDEIRGSWPNDRS
;
A
#
# COMPACT_ATOMS: atom_id res chain seq x y z
N MET A 1 14.13 -21.22 -6.98
CA MET A 1 14.42 -22.02 -5.76
C MET A 1 13.50 -21.54 -4.64
N PRO A 2 12.75 -22.44 -3.98
CA PRO A 2 11.97 -22.06 -2.80
C PRO A 2 12.90 -21.60 -1.67
N LYS A 3 12.49 -20.57 -0.94
CA LYS A 3 13.19 -20.06 0.25
C LYS A 3 12.24 -20.13 1.44
N THR A 4 12.77 -20.53 2.59
CA THR A 4 12.02 -20.58 3.84
C THR A 4 12.36 -19.36 4.69
N LEU A 5 11.34 -18.70 5.24
CA LEU A 5 11.46 -17.58 6.15
C LEU A 5 10.79 -17.93 7.47
N GLN A 6 11.48 -17.69 8.59
CA GLN A 6 10.92 -17.84 9.94
C GLN A 6 10.69 -16.47 10.54
N VAL A 7 9.46 -16.21 10.98
CA VAL A 7 9.10 -14.99 11.73
C VAL A 7 9.22 -15.30 13.21
N ARG A 8 10.01 -14.51 13.94
CA ARG A 8 10.23 -14.66 15.39
C ARG A 8 9.39 -13.65 16.16
N ASP A 9 9.31 -13.88 17.47
CA ASP A 9 8.71 -12.94 18.43
C ASP A 9 7.24 -12.60 18.12
N ILE A 10 6.48 -13.58 17.62
CA ILE A 10 5.04 -13.48 17.43
C ILE A 10 4.35 -13.76 18.77
N THR A 11 3.44 -12.86 19.16
CA THR A 11 2.59 -13.06 20.32
C THR A 11 1.53 -14.14 20.04
N ASP A 12 1.06 -14.83 21.08
CA ASP A 12 -0.02 -15.82 20.93
C ASP A 12 -1.30 -15.18 20.35
N GLU A 13 -1.55 -13.91 20.67
CA GLU A 13 -2.69 -13.15 20.16
C GLU A 13 -2.59 -12.89 18.66
N ASP A 14 -1.41 -12.48 18.18
CA ASP A 14 -1.15 -12.28 16.75
C ASP A 14 -1.29 -13.59 15.99
N TYR A 15 -0.73 -14.67 16.52
CA TYR A 15 -0.84 -16.00 15.91
C TYR A 15 -2.30 -16.50 15.88
N ALA A 16 -3.06 -16.29 16.96
CA ALA A 16 -4.49 -16.63 16.99
C ALA A 16 -5.29 -15.85 15.95
N SER A 17 -4.97 -14.56 15.78
CA SER A 17 -5.60 -13.71 14.75
C SER A 17 -5.28 -14.19 13.34
N LEU A 18 -4.03 -14.57 13.07
CA LEU A 18 -3.63 -15.17 11.79
C LEU A 18 -4.35 -16.51 11.54
N ARG A 19 -4.45 -17.36 12.57
CA ARG A 19 -5.13 -18.66 12.48
C ARG A 19 -6.61 -18.50 12.13
N ARG A 20 -7.31 -17.56 12.76
CA ARG A 20 -8.72 -17.25 12.47
C ARG A 20 -8.89 -16.81 11.01
N ARG A 21 -8.08 -15.85 10.54
CA ARG A 21 -8.13 -15.38 9.14
C ARG A 21 -7.82 -16.49 8.14
N ALA A 22 -6.85 -17.36 8.46
CA ALA A 22 -6.51 -18.48 7.60
C ALA A 22 -7.67 -19.49 7.52
N ALA A 23 -8.34 -19.77 8.64
CA ALA A 23 -9.50 -20.64 8.69
C ALA A 23 -10.69 -20.07 7.90
N GLU A 24 -10.98 -18.77 8.02
CA GLU A 24 -12.01 -18.06 7.23
C GLU A 24 -11.76 -18.17 5.72
N ALA A 25 -10.48 -18.13 5.31
CA ALA A 25 -10.07 -18.26 3.92
C ALA A 25 -9.86 -19.72 3.47
N GLY A 26 -10.06 -20.71 4.34
CA GLY A 26 -9.87 -22.14 4.02
C GLY A 26 -8.43 -22.53 3.70
N ILE A 27 -7.44 -21.81 4.24
CA ILE A 27 -6.01 -22.03 3.98
C ILE A 27 -5.22 -22.17 5.29
N THR A 28 -3.95 -22.56 5.19
CA THR A 28 -3.05 -22.64 6.35
C THR A 28 -2.47 -21.26 6.69
N VAL A 29 -2.02 -21.07 7.94
CA VAL A 29 -1.36 -19.82 8.37
C VAL A 29 -0.13 -19.49 7.52
N PRO A 30 0.80 -20.44 7.23
CA PRO A 30 1.93 -20.15 6.36
C PRO A 30 1.52 -19.71 4.95
N GLU A 31 0.46 -20.30 4.39
CA GLU A 31 -0.07 -19.92 3.07
C GLU A 31 -0.66 -18.51 3.08
N LEU A 32 -1.40 -18.15 4.13
CA LEU A 32 -1.92 -16.78 4.33
C LEU A 32 -0.76 -15.77 4.37
N VAL A 33 0.26 -16.04 5.19
CA VAL A 33 1.42 -15.16 5.35
C VAL A 33 2.22 -15.05 4.04
N ARG A 34 2.38 -16.14 3.29
CA ARG A 34 3.06 -16.13 1.99
C ARG A 34 2.36 -15.21 1.00
N ARG A 35 1.03 -15.29 0.87
CA ARG A 35 0.24 -14.38 0.00
C ARG A 35 0.43 -12.93 0.40
N GLU A 36 0.51 -12.67 1.70
CA GLU A 36 0.70 -11.31 2.19
C GLU A 36 2.11 -10.78 1.92
N ILE A 37 3.13 -11.63 2.03
CA ILE A 37 4.50 -11.32 1.60
C ILE A 37 4.53 -11.01 0.10
N GLU A 38 3.84 -11.78 -0.73
CA GLU A 38 3.74 -11.52 -2.17
C GLU A 38 3.06 -10.18 -2.45
N ARG A 39 1.98 -9.86 -1.74
CA ARG A 39 1.29 -8.57 -1.87
C ARG A 39 2.19 -7.40 -1.47
N ILE A 40 3.00 -7.57 -0.43
CA ILE A 40 3.99 -6.57 0.00
C ILE A 40 5.08 -6.43 -1.07
N ALA A 41 5.63 -7.53 -1.55
CA ALA A 41 6.72 -7.53 -2.54
C ALA A 41 6.28 -7.05 -3.93
N ALA A 42 5.01 -7.23 -4.30
CA ALA A 42 4.47 -6.81 -5.58
C ALA A 42 4.37 -5.29 -5.73
N ARG A 43 4.32 -4.55 -4.61
CA ARG A 43 4.26 -3.08 -4.65
C ARG A 43 5.68 -2.52 -4.53
N PRO A 44 6.18 -1.72 -5.51
CA PRO A 44 7.40 -0.97 -5.27
C PRO A 44 7.17 -0.11 -4.03
N SER A 45 8.19 0.01 -3.19
CA SER A 45 8.13 0.96 -2.08
C SER A 45 7.77 2.35 -2.64
N VAL A 46 7.08 3.17 -1.85
CA VAL A 46 6.76 4.56 -2.26
C VAL A 46 8.04 5.28 -2.68
N ALA A 47 9.16 5.02 -2.01
CA ALA A 47 10.48 5.56 -2.36
C ALA A 47 10.96 5.11 -3.75
N GLU A 48 10.87 3.82 -4.09
CA GLU A 48 11.24 3.31 -5.41
C GLU A 48 10.30 3.83 -6.50
N TRP A 49 9.02 3.96 -6.20
CA TRP A 49 8.05 4.55 -7.11
C TRP A 49 8.35 6.03 -7.36
N VAL A 50 8.60 6.83 -6.31
CA VAL A 50 9.01 8.24 -6.43
C VAL A 50 10.31 8.37 -7.22
N ALA A 51 11.31 7.52 -6.96
CA ALA A 51 12.57 7.52 -7.69
C ALA A 51 12.37 7.20 -9.18
N ARG A 52 11.46 6.28 -9.52
CA ARG A 52 11.10 5.96 -10.90
C ARG A 52 10.34 7.11 -11.58
N THR A 53 9.42 7.76 -10.88
CA THR A 53 8.64 8.88 -11.44
C THR A 53 9.50 10.13 -11.61
N ARG A 54 10.42 10.43 -10.68
CA ARG A 54 11.37 11.56 -10.82
C ARG A 54 12.28 11.46 -12.05
N ARG A 55 12.53 10.26 -12.58
CA ARG A 55 13.30 10.06 -13.83
C ARG A 55 12.50 10.38 -15.09
N ARG A 56 11.18 10.54 -14.99
CA ARG A 56 10.35 11.04 -16.08
C ARG A 56 10.23 12.55 -15.89
N THR A 57 10.91 13.31 -16.74
CA THR A 57 10.67 14.75 -16.84
C THR A 57 9.26 14.94 -17.38
N SER A 58 8.39 15.54 -16.57
CA SER A 58 7.06 15.99 -16.98
C SER A 58 7.07 17.50 -17.04
N ASP A 59 6.48 18.08 -18.09
CA ASP A 59 6.25 19.53 -18.17
C ASP A 59 5.13 20.00 -17.24
N VAL A 60 4.46 19.06 -16.57
CA VAL A 60 3.45 19.33 -15.55
C VAL A 60 4.11 19.96 -14.34
N THR A 61 3.75 21.21 -14.07
CA THR A 61 4.20 21.95 -12.88
C THR A 61 3.24 21.74 -11.71
N THR A 62 3.71 22.02 -10.49
CA THR A 62 2.86 22.00 -9.29
C THR A 62 1.65 22.92 -9.43
N SER A 63 1.79 24.09 -10.06
CA SER A 63 0.67 25.03 -10.28
C SER A 63 -0.45 24.37 -11.08
N MET A 64 -0.12 23.72 -12.20
CA MET A 64 -1.11 23.06 -13.05
C MET A 64 -1.88 21.96 -12.32
N VAL A 65 -1.23 21.26 -11.37
CA VAL A 65 -1.88 20.25 -10.54
C VAL A 65 -2.84 20.89 -9.54
N VAL A 66 -2.44 21.99 -8.90
CA VAL A 66 -3.30 22.73 -7.97
C VAL A 66 -4.52 23.30 -8.71
N ASP A 67 -4.29 23.94 -9.86
CA ASP A 67 -5.35 24.53 -10.69
C ASP A 67 -6.40 23.47 -11.10
N ALA A 68 -5.94 22.29 -11.55
CA ALA A 68 -6.83 21.19 -11.91
C ALA A 68 -7.59 20.60 -10.71
N LEU A 69 -6.94 20.54 -9.53
CA LEU A 69 -7.59 20.08 -8.30
C LEU A 69 -8.64 21.07 -7.82
N ASP A 70 -8.40 22.37 -7.95
CA ASP A 70 -9.35 23.42 -7.60
C ASP A 70 -10.53 23.44 -8.56
N GLU A 71 -10.30 23.19 -9.86
CA GLU A 71 -11.38 22.99 -10.85
C GLU A 71 -12.27 21.79 -10.49
N ILE A 72 -11.68 20.65 -10.11
CA ILE A 72 -12.41 19.44 -9.72
C ILE A 72 -13.15 19.63 -8.38
N ARG A 73 -12.54 20.32 -7.42
CA ARG A 73 -13.14 20.58 -6.10
C ARG A 73 -14.31 21.56 -6.18
N GLY A 74 -14.32 22.45 -7.18
CA GLY A 74 -15.25 23.57 -7.26
C GLY A 74 -15.02 24.59 -6.14
N SER A 75 -15.83 25.66 -6.13
CA SER A 75 -15.73 26.69 -5.08
C SER A 75 -15.95 26.07 -3.70
N TRP A 76 -15.02 26.35 -2.79
CA TRP A 76 -15.17 26.02 -1.37
C TRP A 76 -16.48 26.63 -0.82
N PRO A 77 -17.24 25.93 0.04
CA PRO A 77 -18.61 26.33 0.40
C PRO A 77 -18.78 27.64 1.19
N ASN A 78 -17.73 28.44 1.41
CA ASN A 78 -17.76 29.60 2.31
C ASN A 78 -17.08 30.89 1.77
N ASP A 79 -16.97 31.08 0.45
CA ASP A 79 -16.45 32.35 -0.12
C ASP A 79 -17.55 33.44 -0.24
N ARG A 80 -18.27 33.68 0.85
CA ARG A 80 -19.14 34.85 1.05
C ARG A 80 -19.06 35.30 2.51
N SER A 81 -18.19 36.27 2.79
CA SER A 81 -18.30 37.19 3.93
C SER A 81 -17.51 38.45 3.62
#